data_AF-A0A7V5P146-F1
#
_entry.id   AF-A0A7V5P146-F1
#
_cell.length_a   1.000
_cell.length_b   1.000
_cell.length_c   1.000
_cell.angle_alpha   90.00
_cell.angle_beta   90.00
_cell.angle_gamma   90.00
#
_symmetry.space_group_name_H-M   'P 1'
#
loop_
_entity.id
_entity.type
_entity.pdbx_description
1 polymer ?
#
loop_
_entity_poly.entity_id
_entity_poly.type
_entity_poly.pdbx_seq_one_letter_code
_entity_poly.pdbx_strand_id
1 'polypeptide(L)'
;NLLRPYLPLLLALSTSSPFYEGERTGFHSYRTKLFEALPLAGLPRSFGSWEEYETLLNFLKSRGIISSFRDLWWDIRLKPEFGTVEVRICDVPGRFEDLLVIVALIQTLAFWLSESKPPPGIPYEAIAYGKWQAARHGLEGSLIDPKTLRKLGFVSLAHEFWQILAAPAQKLGTWPYLKRLVVLAERRPVSFLMLAHFQKGATFPAIIKEVLEGFWR
;
A
#
# COMPACT_ATOMS: atom_id res chain seq x y z
N ASN A 1 3.51 -7.72 -11.63
CA ASN A 1 2.67 -8.83 -11.14
C ASN A 1 2.92 -9.21 -9.70
N LEU A 2 4.16 -9.60 -9.34
CA LEU A 2 4.48 -10.17 -8.01
C LEU A 2 4.23 -9.22 -6.82
N LEU A 3 4.34 -7.90 -7.03
CA LEU A 3 4.04 -6.91 -5.99
C LEU A 3 2.54 -6.72 -5.73
N ARG A 4 1.66 -7.01 -6.70
CA ARG A 4 0.22 -6.70 -6.61
C ARG A 4 -0.44 -7.32 -5.37
N PRO A 5 -0.21 -8.60 -5.02
CA PRO A 5 -0.80 -9.22 -3.82
C PRO A 5 -0.41 -8.57 -2.49
N TYR A 6 0.71 -7.83 -2.45
CA TYR A 6 1.23 -7.22 -1.22
C TYR A 6 0.89 -5.73 -1.10
N LEU A 7 0.28 -5.12 -2.11
CA LEU A 7 -0.23 -3.75 -2.02
C LEU A 7 -1.18 -3.53 -0.84
N PRO A 8 -2.10 -4.46 -0.49
CA PRO A 8 -2.92 -4.34 0.71
C PRO A 8 -2.13 -4.10 2.00
N LEU A 9 -0.99 -4.77 2.19
CA LEU A 9 -0.14 -4.56 3.36
C LEU A 9 0.44 -3.14 3.38
N LEU A 10 0.94 -2.66 2.24
CA LEU A 10 1.49 -1.30 2.11
C LEU A 10 0.43 -0.24 2.41
N LEU A 11 -0.81 -0.46 1.94
CA LEU A 11 -1.93 0.40 2.29
C LEU A 11 -2.23 0.36 3.80
N ALA A 12 -2.32 -0.84 4.38
CA ALA A 12 -2.61 -1.02 5.79
C ALA A 12 -1.58 -0.33 6.69
N LEU A 13 -0.29 -0.41 6.35
CA LEU A 13 0.83 0.22 7.07
C LEU A 13 0.88 1.75 6.92
N SER A 14 0.25 2.32 5.89
CA SER A 14 0.35 3.76 5.57
C SER A 14 -0.90 4.57 5.93
N THR A 15 -2.01 3.92 6.30
CA THR A 15 -3.31 4.58 6.48
C THR A 15 -3.25 5.86 7.33
N SER A 16 -3.74 6.97 6.78
CA SER A 16 -3.73 8.28 7.45
C SER A 16 -4.93 9.17 7.12
N SER A 17 -5.95 8.64 6.44
CA SER A 17 -7.10 9.41 5.97
C SER A 17 -8.46 8.91 6.49
N PRO A 18 -8.71 8.86 7.82
CA PRO A 18 -9.99 8.40 8.35
C PRO A 18 -11.13 9.43 8.30
N PHE A 19 -10.81 10.71 8.04
CA PHE A 19 -11.77 11.80 7.94
C PHE A 19 -11.80 12.39 6.53
N TYR A 20 -12.94 12.96 6.14
CA TYR A 20 -13.14 13.72 4.90
C TYR A 20 -14.09 14.87 5.19
N GLU A 21 -13.72 16.09 4.81
CA GLU A 21 -14.49 17.31 5.09
C GLU A 21 -14.89 17.49 6.57
N GLY A 22 -14.02 17.04 7.48
CA GLY A 22 -14.24 17.09 8.93
C GLY A 22 -15.06 15.92 9.49
N GLU A 23 -15.65 15.09 8.63
CA GLU A 23 -16.51 13.99 9.02
C GLU A 23 -15.78 12.64 9.03
N ARG A 24 -16.18 11.77 9.97
CA ARG A 24 -15.63 10.41 10.07
C ARG A 24 -16.19 9.55 8.95
N THR A 25 -15.31 9.01 8.11
CA THR A 25 -15.70 8.24 6.91
C THR A 25 -16.02 6.77 7.18
N GLY A 26 -15.58 6.26 8.34
CA GLY A 26 -15.60 4.84 8.65
C GLY A 26 -14.43 4.06 8.03
N PHE A 27 -13.55 4.67 7.26
CA PHE A 27 -12.34 4.03 6.73
C PHE A 27 -11.10 4.46 7.51
N HIS A 28 -10.01 3.69 7.42
CA HIS A 28 -8.67 4.13 7.82
C HIS A 28 -7.94 4.85 6.68
N SER A 29 -8.22 4.44 5.43
CA SER A 29 -7.82 5.16 4.22
C SER A 29 -9.04 5.45 3.35
N TYR A 30 -9.65 6.63 3.54
CA TYR A 30 -10.72 7.11 2.67
C TYR A 30 -10.20 7.60 1.32
N ARG A 31 -8.94 8.08 1.26
CA ARG A 31 -8.27 8.45 0.00
C ARG A 31 -8.43 7.35 -1.04
N THR A 32 -8.25 6.09 -0.63
CA THR A 32 -8.41 4.92 -1.52
C THR A 32 -9.80 4.87 -2.16
N LYS A 33 -10.86 5.17 -1.41
CA LYS A 33 -12.25 5.14 -1.89
C LYS A 33 -12.59 6.33 -2.77
N LEU A 34 -12.02 7.49 -2.49
CA LEU A 34 -12.15 8.66 -3.34
C LEU A 34 -11.60 8.40 -4.75
N PHE A 35 -10.42 7.78 -4.85
CA PHE A 35 -9.83 7.44 -6.15
C PHE A 35 -10.60 6.35 -6.89
N GLU A 36 -11.17 5.37 -6.19
CA GLU A 36 -11.97 4.30 -6.80
C GLU A 36 -13.27 4.79 -7.49
N ALA A 37 -13.67 6.04 -7.29
CA ALA A 37 -14.74 6.66 -8.06
C ALA A 37 -14.34 6.98 -9.53
N LEU A 38 -13.03 7.00 -9.83
CA LEU A 38 -12.53 7.25 -11.18
C LEU A 38 -12.48 5.96 -12.01
N PRO A 39 -12.87 5.99 -13.30
CA PRO A 39 -13.06 4.78 -14.10
C PRO A 39 -11.78 3.97 -14.38
N LEU A 40 -10.62 4.62 -14.30
CA LEU A 40 -9.31 4.01 -14.58
C LEU A 40 -8.41 3.95 -13.34
N ALA A 41 -9.00 4.05 -12.15
CA ALA A 41 -8.29 3.97 -10.89
C ALA A 41 -8.34 2.58 -10.25
N GLY A 42 -7.39 2.35 -9.35
CA GLY A 42 -7.37 1.16 -8.49
C GLY A 42 -6.39 0.09 -8.94
N LEU A 43 -6.72 -1.17 -8.68
CA LEU A 43 -5.78 -2.26 -8.89
C LEU A 43 -5.65 -2.57 -10.38
N PRO A 44 -4.42 -2.59 -10.94
CA PRO A 44 -4.24 -3.04 -12.31
C PRO A 44 -4.51 -4.54 -12.42
N ARG A 45 -4.90 -5.01 -13.62
CA ARG A 45 -4.89 -6.44 -13.97
C ARG A 45 -3.47 -6.99 -14.03
N SER A 46 -3.32 -8.32 -14.06
CA SER A 46 -2.04 -8.94 -14.43
C SER A 46 -1.82 -8.83 -15.93
N PHE A 47 -0.56 -8.77 -16.31
CA PHE A 47 -0.11 -8.83 -17.71
C PHE A 47 0.84 -10.00 -17.86
N GLY A 48 0.63 -10.87 -18.83
CA GLY A 48 1.48 -12.01 -19.14
C GLY A 48 2.80 -11.59 -19.80
N SER A 49 2.81 -10.46 -20.51
CA SER A 49 4.01 -9.93 -21.16
C SER A 49 3.98 -8.40 -21.30
N TRP A 50 5.11 -7.84 -21.75
CA TRP A 50 5.21 -6.43 -22.07
C TRP A 50 4.36 -6.05 -23.28
N GLU A 51 4.32 -6.91 -24.30
CA GLU A 51 3.53 -6.72 -25.53
C GLU A 51 2.03 -6.66 -25.21
N GLU A 52 1.56 -7.47 -24.25
CA GLU A 52 0.17 -7.40 -23.78
C GLU A 52 -0.14 -6.04 -23.13
N TYR A 53 0.80 -5.50 -22.34
CA TYR A 53 0.67 -4.19 -21.73
C TYR A 53 0.65 -3.06 -22.77
N GLU A 54 1.57 -3.09 -23.75
CA GLU A 54 1.61 -2.12 -24.85
C GLU A 54 0.34 -2.19 -25.72
N THR A 55 -0.14 -3.40 -26.02
CA THR A 55 -1.38 -3.60 -26.78
C THR A 55 -2.56 -2.92 -26.08
N LEU A 56 -2.69 -3.07 -24.76
CA LEU A 56 -3.71 -2.37 -23.98
C LEU A 56 -3.56 -0.85 -24.07
N LEU A 57 -2.35 -0.32 -23.85
CA LEU A 57 -2.13 1.13 -23.89
C LEU A 57 -2.46 1.72 -25.27
N ASN A 58 -2.02 1.07 -26.34
CA ASN A 58 -2.30 1.49 -27.72
C ASN A 58 -3.80 1.42 -28.02
N PHE A 59 -4.48 0.38 -27.56
CA PHE A 59 -5.93 0.28 -27.69
C PHE A 59 -6.63 1.47 -27.00
N LEU A 60 -6.35 1.71 -25.71
CA LEU A 60 -6.98 2.79 -24.94
C LEU A 60 -6.71 4.17 -25.57
N LYS A 61 -5.49 4.40 -26.04
CA LYS A 61 -5.10 5.65 -26.71
C LYS A 61 -5.82 5.83 -28.06
N SER A 62 -5.90 4.77 -28.87
CA SER A 62 -6.58 4.81 -30.19
C SER A 62 -8.09 5.09 -30.09
N ARG A 63 -8.69 4.83 -28.92
CA ARG A 63 -10.10 5.08 -28.64
C ARG A 63 -10.35 6.39 -27.89
N GLY A 64 -9.31 7.19 -27.64
CA GLY A 64 -9.44 8.44 -26.90
C GLY A 64 -9.82 8.26 -25.42
N ILE A 65 -9.70 7.04 -24.87
CA ILE A 65 -10.00 6.76 -23.45
C ILE A 65 -8.90 7.35 -22.57
N ILE A 66 -7.66 7.32 -23.04
CA ILE A 66 -6.51 7.99 -22.41
C ILE A 66 -5.76 8.83 -23.43
N SER A 67 -5.26 9.98 -23.00
CA SER A 67 -4.26 10.77 -23.71
C SER A 67 -2.86 10.19 -23.54
N SER A 68 -2.59 9.63 -22.35
CA SER A 68 -1.31 9.04 -21.99
C SER A 68 -1.47 7.99 -20.89
N PHE A 69 -0.42 7.21 -20.63
CA PHE A 69 -0.39 6.27 -19.50
C PHE A 69 -0.58 6.96 -18.13
N ARG A 70 -0.45 8.30 -18.06
CA ARG A 70 -0.65 9.07 -16.83
C ARG A 70 -2.11 9.09 -16.37
N ASP A 71 -3.03 8.89 -17.31
CA ASP A 71 -4.48 8.84 -17.06
C ASP A 71 -4.91 7.52 -16.40
N LEU A 72 -4.00 6.54 -16.32
CA LEU A 72 -4.17 5.33 -15.53
C LEU A 72 -3.81 5.62 -14.06
N TRP A 73 -4.84 5.75 -13.24
CA TRP A 73 -4.75 6.02 -11.80
C TRP A 73 -4.56 4.73 -10.99
N TRP A 74 -3.70 3.84 -11.50
CA TRP A 74 -3.46 2.54 -10.90
C TRP A 74 -2.63 2.64 -9.62
N ASP A 75 -2.96 1.77 -8.66
CA ASP A 75 -2.30 1.63 -7.35
C ASP A 75 -0.82 1.21 -7.47
N ILE A 76 -0.47 0.57 -8.58
CA ILE A 76 0.89 0.28 -9.02
C ILE A 76 0.93 0.39 -10.54
N ARG A 77 1.95 1.02 -11.12
CA ARG A 77 2.07 1.12 -12.58
C ARG A 77 3.51 1.04 -13.07
N LEU A 78 3.68 0.69 -14.33
CA LEU A 78 4.96 0.82 -15.01
C LEU A 78 5.17 2.27 -15.41
N LYS A 79 6.40 2.76 -15.27
CA LYS A 79 6.82 4.08 -15.72
C LYS A 79 7.96 3.92 -16.73
N PRO A 80 7.63 3.67 -18.02
CA PRO A 80 8.61 3.28 -19.03
C PRO A 80 9.73 4.31 -19.21
N GLU A 81 9.39 5.60 -19.11
CA GLU A 81 10.33 6.74 -19.17
C GLU A 81 11.51 6.63 -18.19
N PHE A 82 11.33 5.92 -17.07
CA PHE A 82 12.35 5.77 -16.02
C PHE A 82 12.79 4.31 -15.83
N GLY A 83 12.20 3.36 -16.57
CA GLY A 83 12.42 1.94 -16.34
C GLY A 83 12.00 1.46 -14.95
N THR A 84 10.98 2.09 -14.33
CA THR A 84 10.58 1.81 -12.94
C THR A 84 9.17 1.23 -12.83
N VAL A 85 8.93 0.58 -11.68
CA VAL A 85 7.60 0.24 -11.20
C VAL A 85 7.25 1.22 -10.08
N GLU A 86 6.22 2.03 -10.30
CA GLU A 86 5.77 3.07 -9.36
C GLU A 86 4.66 2.52 -8.46
N VAL A 87 4.91 2.43 -7.15
CA VAL A 87 3.92 2.02 -6.14
C VAL A 87 3.21 3.27 -5.59
N ARG A 88 1.89 3.34 -5.72
CA ARG A 88 1.06 4.54 -5.49
C ARG A 88 -0.11 4.32 -4.53
N ILE A 89 -0.20 3.12 -3.95
CA ILE A 89 -1.33 2.76 -3.10
C ILE A 89 -1.34 3.51 -1.75
N CYS A 90 -0.15 3.80 -1.20
CA CYS A 90 -0.01 4.33 0.15
C CYS A 90 -0.68 5.69 0.36
N ASP A 91 -1.22 5.91 1.56
CA ASP A 91 -1.44 7.26 2.07
C ASP A 91 -0.10 7.87 2.53
N VAL A 92 -0.08 9.17 2.85
CA VAL A 92 1.11 9.82 3.42
C VAL A 92 1.21 9.45 4.91
N PRO A 93 2.30 8.80 5.36
CA PRO A 93 2.45 8.41 6.77
C PRO A 93 2.53 9.64 7.69
N GLY A 94 1.95 9.52 8.90
CA GLY A 94 1.96 10.59 9.90
C GLY A 94 3.28 10.74 10.67
N ARG A 95 4.30 9.93 10.37
CA ARG A 95 5.64 9.97 10.96
C ARG A 95 6.69 9.73 9.89
N PHE A 96 7.81 10.45 9.98
CA PHE A 96 8.93 10.30 9.05
C PHE A 96 9.58 8.90 9.14
N GLU A 97 9.70 8.34 10.35
CA GLU A 97 10.20 6.97 10.52
C GLU A 97 9.34 5.94 9.76
N ASP A 98 8.01 6.08 9.80
CA ASP A 98 7.09 5.16 9.09
C ASP A 98 7.25 5.24 7.58
N LEU A 99 7.47 6.45 7.05
CA LEU A 99 7.80 6.65 5.65
C LEU A 99 9.07 5.89 5.28
N LEU A 100 10.14 6.01 6.06
CA LEU A 100 11.39 5.30 5.81
C LEU A 100 11.22 3.78 5.85
N VAL A 101 10.44 3.27 6.81
CA VAL A 101 10.11 1.84 6.92
C VAL A 101 9.37 1.34 5.68
N ILE A 102 8.35 2.06 5.24
CA ILE A 102 7.54 1.68 4.07
C ILE A 102 8.37 1.72 2.79
N VAL A 103 9.21 2.73 2.61
CA VAL A 103 10.13 2.83 1.46
C VAL A 103 11.12 1.66 1.45
N ALA A 104 11.74 1.37 2.61
CA ALA A 104 12.65 0.24 2.75
C ALA A 104 11.96 -1.10 2.49
N LEU A 105 10.71 -1.27 2.94
CA LEU A 105 9.91 -2.46 2.67
C LEU A 105 9.63 -2.60 1.17
N ILE A 106 9.22 -1.54 0.48
CA ILE A 106 8.94 -1.59 -0.97
C ILE A 106 10.19 -2.02 -1.74
N GLN A 107 11.35 -1.39 -1.48
CA GLN A 107 12.60 -1.72 -2.17
C GLN A 107 13.03 -3.15 -1.89
N THR A 108 13.02 -3.55 -0.62
CA THR A 108 13.44 -4.90 -0.21
C THR A 108 12.51 -5.98 -0.76
N LEU A 109 11.20 -5.73 -0.71
CA LEU A 109 10.20 -6.65 -1.24
C LEU A 109 10.33 -6.79 -2.75
N ALA A 110 10.55 -5.70 -3.49
CA ALA A 110 10.77 -5.74 -4.93
C ALA A 110 12.00 -6.59 -5.31
N PHE A 111 13.11 -6.39 -4.61
CA PHE A 111 14.35 -7.16 -4.81
C PHE A 111 14.18 -8.63 -4.41
N TRP A 112 13.59 -8.90 -3.25
CA TRP A 112 13.35 -10.28 -2.83
C TRP A 112 12.43 -11.02 -3.82
N LEU A 113 11.41 -10.35 -4.36
CA LEU A 113 10.52 -10.90 -5.38
C LEU A 113 11.20 -11.11 -6.73
N SER A 114 12.18 -10.29 -7.12
CA SER A 114 12.90 -10.49 -8.39
C SER A 114 13.82 -11.71 -8.35
N GLU A 115 14.31 -12.08 -7.17
CA GLU A 115 15.18 -13.25 -6.96
C GLU A 115 14.40 -14.53 -6.60
N SER A 116 13.13 -14.40 -6.23
CA SER A 116 12.32 -15.52 -5.74
C SER A 116 11.57 -16.24 -6.85
N LYS A 117 11.30 -17.54 -6.64
CA LYS A 117 10.34 -18.26 -7.47
C LYS A 117 8.95 -17.62 -7.30
N PRO A 118 8.24 -17.28 -8.40
CA PRO A 118 6.88 -16.76 -8.32
C PRO A 118 5.96 -17.67 -7.52
N PRO A 119 5.11 -17.14 -6.62
CA PRO A 119 4.06 -17.93 -6.01
C PRO A 119 3.03 -18.36 -7.07
N PRO A 120 2.11 -19.30 -6.75
CA PRO A 120 1.05 -19.77 -7.66
C PRO A 120 0.14 -18.67 -8.22
N GLY A 121 0.20 -17.45 -7.66
CA GLY A 121 -0.68 -16.34 -7.98
C GLY A 121 -1.99 -16.44 -7.19
N ILE A 122 -2.70 -15.31 -7.09
CA ILE A 122 -4.04 -15.25 -6.51
C ILE A 122 -4.99 -14.49 -7.44
N PRO A 123 -6.29 -14.80 -7.42
CA PRO A 123 -7.29 -14.07 -8.20
C PRO A 123 -7.28 -12.58 -7.90
N TYR A 124 -7.73 -11.77 -8.86
CA TYR A 124 -7.83 -10.32 -8.70
C TYR A 124 -8.70 -9.95 -7.48
N GLU A 125 -9.78 -10.69 -7.30
CA GLU A 125 -10.78 -10.53 -6.25
C GLU A 125 -10.16 -10.69 -4.86
N ALA A 126 -9.17 -11.59 -4.70
CA ALA A 126 -8.46 -11.78 -3.44
C ALA A 126 -7.59 -10.55 -3.09
N ILE A 127 -6.96 -9.93 -4.10
CA ILE A 127 -6.19 -8.69 -3.92
C ILE A 127 -7.14 -7.53 -3.61
N ALA A 128 -8.25 -7.43 -4.34
CA ALA A 128 -9.29 -6.41 -4.13
C ALA A 128 -9.92 -6.52 -2.73
N TYR A 129 -10.18 -7.75 -2.26
CA TYR A 129 -10.61 -8.03 -0.89
C TYR A 129 -9.60 -7.50 0.13
N GLY A 130 -8.31 -7.85 -0.02
CA GLY A 130 -7.25 -7.37 0.85
C GLY A 130 -7.15 -5.84 0.84
N LYS A 131 -7.24 -5.20 -0.33
CA LYS A 131 -7.22 -3.74 -0.46
C LYS A 131 -8.39 -3.11 0.29
N TRP A 132 -9.60 -3.66 0.15
CA TRP A 132 -10.76 -3.18 0.89
C TRP A 132 -10.59 -3.35 2.40
N GLN A 133 -10.07 -4.50 2.85
CA GLN A 133 -9.78 -4.75 4.27
C GLN A 133 -8.77 -3.73 4.82
N ALA A 134 -7.69 -3.46 4.10
CA ALA A 134 -6.70 -2.44 4.47
C ALA A 134 -7.31 -1.04 4.52
N ALA A 135 -8.11 -0.65 3.52
CA ALA A 135 -8.77 0.65 3.52
C ALA A 135 -9.76 0.81 4.68
N ARG A 136 -10.58 -0.21 4.96
CA ARG A 136 -11.68 -0.15 5.94
C ARG A 136 -11.22 -0.34 7.39
N HIS A 137 -10.27 -1.25 7.60
CA HIS A 137 -9.86 -1.72 8.93
C HIS A 137 -8.38 -1.44 9.25
N GLY A 138 -7.61 -0.84 8.32
CA GLY A 138 -6.19 -0.64 8.51
C GLY A 138 -5.47 -1.97 8.77
N LEU A 139 -4.63 -2.00 9.81
CA LEU A 139 -3.94 -3.22 10.25
C LEU A 139 -4.82 -4.27 10.93
N GLU A 140 -6.06 -3.95 11.30
CA GLU A 140 -7.02 -4.94 11.86
C GLU A 140 -7.66 -5.80 10.77
N GLY A 141 -7.42 -5.46 9.51
CA GLY A 141 -7.84 -6.27 8.38
C GLY A 141 -6.92 -7.46 8.11
N SER A 142 -7.16 -8.10 6.97
CA SER A 142 -6.42 -9.28 6.52
C SER A 142 -6.38 -9.36 5.00
N LEU A 143 -5.48 -10.19 4.48
CA LEU A 143 -5.35 -10.51 3.07
C LEU A 143 -5.32 -12.03 2.85
N ILE A 144 -5.35 -12.47 1.60
CA ILE A 144 -5.01 -13.84 1.22
C ILE A 144 -3.54 -13.88 0.86
N ASP A 145 -2.73 -14.60 1.63
CA ASP A 145 -1.30 -14.71 1.36
C ASP A 145 -1.07 -15.48 0.06
N PRO A 146 -0.38 -14.89 -0.94
CA PRO A 146 -0.17 -15.55 -2.23
C PRO A 146 0.72 -16.80 -2.15
N LYS A 147 1.48 -17.01 -1.06
CA LYS A 147 2.29 -18.23 -0.87
C LYS A 147 1.48 -19.40 -0.34
N THR A 148 0.73 -19.18 0.74
CA THR A 148 0.00 -20.24 1.44
C THR A 148 -1.45 -20.38 1.00
N LEU A 149 -1.98 -19.40 0.26
CA LEU A 149 -3.39 -19.26 -0.12
C LEU A 149 -4.35 -19.19 1.08
N ARG A 150 -3.83 -18.90 2.26
CA ARG A 150 -4.62 -18.76 3.50
C ARG A 150 -4.83 -17.29 3.83
N LYS A 151 -5.90 -17.04 4.58
CA LYS A 151 -6.17 -15.72 5.15
C LYS A 151 -5.13 -15.41 6.24
N LEU A 152 -4.50 -14.24 6.16
CA LEU A 152 -3.45 -13.80 7.07
C LEU A 152 -3.68 -12.34 7.48
N GLY A 153 -3.52 -12.04 8.77
CA GLY A 153 -3.62 -10.67 9.28
C GLY A 153 -2.43 -9.81 8.85
N PHE A 154 -2.63 -8.51 8.67
CA PHE A 154 -1.56 -7.62 8.22
C PHE A 154 -0.39 -7.54 9.21
N VAL A 155 -0.68 -7.52 10.51
CA VAL A 155 0.35 -7.53 11.56
C VAL A 155 1.18 -8.81 11.48
N SER A 156 0.53 -9.98 11.40
CA SER A 156 1.22 -11.27 11.25
C SER A 156 2.10 -11.30 10.00
N LEU A 157 1.61 -10.80 8.86
CA LEU A 157 2.41 -10.70 7.65
C LEU A 157 3.61 -9.76 7.82
N ALA A 158 3.47 -8.65 8.53
CA ALA A 158 4.57 -7.74 8.82
C ALA A 158 5.67 -8.42 9.66
N HIS A 159 5.28 -9.27 10.63
CA HIS A 159 6.23 -10.11 11.39
C HIS A 159 6.93 -11.15 10.52
N GLU A 160 6.20 -11.85 9.66
CA GLU A 160 6.80 -12.80 8.71
C GLU A 160 7.78 -12.10 7.77
N PHE A 161 7.42 -10.92 7.25
CA PHE A 161 8.27 -10.12 6.40
C PHE A 161 9.50 -9.57 7.11
N TRP A 162 9.39 -9.19 8.38
CA TRP A 162 10.54 -8.79 9.16
C TRP A 162 11.61 -9.90 9.23
N GLN A 163 11.19 -11.16 9.32
CA GLN A 163 12.09 -12.31 9.33
C GLN A 163 12.63 -12.63 7.92
N ILE A 164 11.72 -12.80 6.95
CA ILE A 164 12.05 -13.25 5.59
C ILE A 164 12.89 -12.22 4.82
N LEU A 165 12.63 -10.93 5.04
CA LEU A 165 13.27 -9.84 4.31
C LEU A 165 14.55 -9.33 5.00
N ALA A 166 14.96 -9.87 6.15
CA ALA A 166 16.15 -9.43 6.85
C ALA A 166 17.42 -9.56 5.99
N ALA A 167 17.69 -10.73 5.43
CA ALA A 167 18.87 -10.95 4.59
C ALA A 167 18.84 -10.13 3.28
N PRO A 168 17.73 -10.09 2.52
CA PRO A 168 17.58 -9.17 1.38
C PRO A 168 17.81 -7.70 1.75
N ALA A 169 17.31 -7.24 2.90
CA ALA A 169 17.46 -5.86 3.34
C ALA A 169 18.90 -5.50 3.71
N GLN A 170 19.63 -6.45 4.31
CA GLN A 170 21.05 -6.27 4.60
C GLN A 170 21.85 -6.14 3.30
N LYS A 171 21.56 -6.96 2.29
CA LYS A 171 22.20 -6.88 0.97
C LYS A 171 21.96 -5.54 0.27
N LEU A 172 20.76 -4.96 0.42
CA LEU A 172 20.41 -3.65 -0.15
C LEU A 172 20.81 -2.44 0.73
N GLY A 173 21.25 -2.66 1.96
CA GLY A 173 21.49 -1.57 2.92
C GLY A 173 20.21 -0.93 3.48
N THR A 174 19.03 -1.51 3.26
CA THR A 174 17.73 -0.99 3.75
C THR A 174 17.41 -1.46 5.17
N TRP A 175 18.15 -2.42 5.72
CA TRP A 175 17.92 -3.00 7.06
C TRP A 175 17.84 -1.98 8.21
N PRO A 176 18.65 -0.91 8.26
CA PRO A 176 18.55 0.10 9.33
C PRO A 176 17.15 0.69 9.49
N TYR A 177 16.38 0.75 8.40
CA TYR A 177 14.99 1.20 8.38
C TYR A 177 14.02 0.02 8.52
N LEU A 178 14.19 -1.05 7.72
CA LEU A 178 13.24 -2.16 7.68
C LEU A 178 13.10 -2.89 9.03
N LYS A 179 14.15 -2.90 9.86
CA LYS A 179 14.09 -3.52 11.20
C LYS A 179 13.00 -2.95 12.10
N ARG A 180 12.47 -1.76 11.79
CA ARG A 180 11.35 -1.10 12.50
C ARG A 180 9.96 -1.52 11.99
N LEU A 181 9.85 -2.40 10.99
CA LEU A 181 8.57 -2.85 10.43
C LEU A 181 7.60 -3.36 11.51
N VAL A 182 8.08 -4.20 12.43
CA VAL A 182 7.27 -4.72 13.54
C VAL A 182 6.85 -3.60 14.48
N VAL A 183 7.74 -2.63 14.76
CA VAL A 183 7.42 -1.48 15.61
C VAL A 183 6.29 -0.65 14.99
N LEU A 184 6.33 -0.37 13.67
CA LEU A 184 5.25 0.30 12.97
C LEU A 184 3.95 -0.52 13.01
N ALA A 185 4.03 -1.83 12.78
CA ALA A 185 2.84 -2.70 12.79
C ALA A 185 2.15 -2.72 14.17
N GLU A 186 2.91 -2.84 15.25
CA GLU A 186 2.38 -2.88 16.62
C GLU A 186 1.92 -1.50 17.11
N ARG A 187 2.68 -0.44 16.81
CA ARG A 187 2.32 0.95 17.14
C ARG A 187 1.08 1.42 16.38
N ARG A 188 0.87 0.85 15.18
CA ARG A 188 -0.16 1.18 14.21
C ARG A 188 0.04 2.54 13.51
N PRO A 189 -0.49 2.70 12.28
CA PRO A 189 -0.45 3.97 11.54
C PRO A 189 -1.24 5.08 12.23
N VAL A 190 -0.98 6.32 11.79
CA VAL A 190 -1.58 7.53 12.38
C VAL A 190 -3.11 7.56 12.34
N SER A 191 -3.75 6.89 11.38
CA SER A 191 -5.21 6.79 11.33
C SER A 191 -5.81 6.24 12.64
N PHE A 192 -5.13 5.31 13.33
CA PHE A 192 -5.57 4.76 14.61
C PHE A 192 -5.50 5.80 15.74
N LEU A 193 -4.42 6.59 15.78
CA LEU A 193 -4.27 7.70 16.73
C LEU A 193 -5.38 8.73 16.53
N MET A 194 -5.63 9.13 15.29
CA MET A 194 -6.67 10.11 14.96
C MET A 194 -8.07 9.63 15.40
N LEU A 195 -8.39 8.37 15.13
CA LEU A 195 -9.67 7.77 15.54
C LEU A 195 -9.79 7.62 17.06
N ALA A 196 -8.71 7.23 17.75
CA ALA A 196 -8.71 7.10 19.20
C ALA A 196 -8.95 8.44 19.91
N HIS A 197 -8.35 9.52 19.41
CA HIS A 197 -8.57 10.87 19.94
C HIS A 197 -9.97 11.40 19.64
N PHE A 198 -10.47 11.16 18.43
CA PHE A 198 -11.84 11.52 18.07
C PHE A 198 -12.87 10.81 18.97
N GLN A 199 -12.67 9.52 19.27
CA GLN A 199 -13.53 8.77 20.20
C GLN A 199 -13.50 9.32 21.63
N LYS A 200 -12.40 9.97 22.03
CA LYS A 200 -12.25 10.67 23.33
C LYS A 200 -12.81 12.10 23.30
N GLY A 201 -13.40 12.53 22.18
CA GLY A 201 -13.99 13.87 22.04
C GLY A 201 -13.00 14.97 21.65
N ALA A 202 -11.79 14.62 21.20
CA ALA A 202 -10.85 15.63 20.70
C ALA A 202 -11.38 16.29 19.43
N THR A 203 -11.16 17.61 19.29
CA THR A 203 -11.53 18.34 18.08
C THR A 203 -10.57 18.01 16.94
N PHE A 204 -11.04 18.11 15.69
CA PHE A 204 -10.20 17.84 14.53
C PHE A 204 -8.91 18.69 14.50
N PRO A 205 -8.92 20.01 14.79
CA PRO A 205 -7.68 20.79 14.90
C PRO A 205 -6.69 20.28 15.96
N ALA A 206 -7.18 19.80 17.11
CA ALA A 206 -6.32 19.23 18.15
C ALA A 206 -5.65 17.93 17.68
N ILE A 207 -6.42 17.06 16.99
CA ILE A 207 -5.90 15.82 16.40
C ILE A 207 -4.79 16.14 15.38
N ILE A 208 -5.04 17.09 14.47
CA ILE A 208 -4.05 17.47 13.44
C ILE A 208 -2.79 18.07 14.07
N LYS A 209 -2.93 18.91 15.10
CA LYS A 209 -1.79 19.46 15.84
C LYS A 209 -0.89 18.35 16.38
N GLU A 210 -1.47 17.33 17.02
CA GLU A 210 -0.69 16.20 17.55
C GLU A 210 -0.01 15.39 16.45
N VAL A 211 -0.67 15.16 15.32
CA VAL A 211 -0.06 14.49 14.16
C VAL A 211 1.16 15.26 13.65
N LEU A 212 1.05 16.59 13.52
CA LEU A 212 2.15 17.44 13.05
C LEU A 212 3.32 17.46 14.03
N GLU A 213 3.05 17.58 15.33
CA GLU A 213 4.09 17.55 16.38
C GLU A 213 4.79 16.18 16.48
N GLY A 214 4.07 15.11 16.12
CA GLY A 214 4.58 13.74 16.08
C GLY A 214 5.38 13.39 14.83
N PHE A 215 5.30 14.17 13.75
CA PHE A 215 5.84 13.75 12.45
C PHE A 215 7.35 13.51 12.46
N TRP A 216 8.11 14.36 13.16
CA TRP A 216 9.57 14.28 13.23
C TRP A 216 10.10 13.47 14.42
N ARG A 217 9.21 12.93 15.27
CA ARG A 217 9.55 12.12 16.45
C ARG A 217 9.54 10.63 16.12
#